data_AF-A0A964LYL2-F1
#
_entry.id   AF-A0A964LYL2-F1
#
_cell.length_a   1.000
_cell.length_b   1.000
_cell.length_c   1.000
_cell.angle_alpha   90.00
_cell.angle_beta   90.00
_cell.angle_gamma   90.00
#
_symmetry.space_group_name_H-M   'P 1'
#
loop_
_entity.id
_entity.type
_entity.pdbx_description
1 polymer ?
#
loop_
_entity_poly.entity_id
_entity_poly.type
_entity_poly.pdbx_seq_one_letter_code
_entity_poly.pdbx_strand_id
1 'polypeptide(L)'
;MQNRVIIGIFTICCAMAALLLAIILAEPVAGSGGMPHPTIPGMMNGGDGAARLAEIGWFAFLFQCLLLLLIVALAALGVAQQHHGLKLYTLLFLSYLFTLFIWWQMYFGHLHFLETGETGYFLGFPVATAWQMYGTWIGAIPLVLIYVLGFKTFIHSDEDEQVYQALLKQYGAK
;
A
#
# COMPACT_ATOMS: atom_id res chain seq x y z
N MET A 1 -6.82 -16.00 -17.02
CA MET A 1 -6.94 -14.73 -16.27
C MET A 1 -5.63 -14.32 -15.61
N GLN A 2 -4.75 -15.25 -15.23
CA GLN A 2 -3.43 -14.94 -14.64
C GLN A 2 -2.58 -14.00 -15.51
N ASN A 3 -2.56 -14.19 -16.83
CA ASN A 3 -1.91 -13.24 -17.75
C ASN A 3 -2.45 -11.80 -17.63
N ARG A 4 -3.74 -11.61 -17.32
CA ARG A 4 -4.32 -10.26 -17.15
C ARG A 4 -3.87 -9.62 -15.84
N VAL A 5 -3.76 -10.40 -14.75
CA VAL A 5 -3.22 -9.92 -13.46
C VAL A 5 -1.76 -9.54 -13.62
N ILE A 6 -0.95 -10.36 -14.31
CA ILE A 6 0.47 -10.09 -14.58
C ILE A 6 0.63 -8.80 -15.41
N ILE A 7 -0.14 -8.64 -16.49
CA ILE A 7 -0.13 -7.41 -17.30
C ILE A 7 -0.55 -6.21 -16.46
N GLY A 8 -1.55 -6.37 -15.59
CA GLY A 8 -1.98 -5.33 -14.65
C GLY A 8 -0.86 -4.90 -13.70
N ILE A 9 -0.18 -5.85 -13.06
CA ILE A 9 0.98 -5.61 -12.18
C ILE A 9 2.08 -4.87 -12.95
N PHE A 10 2.43 -5.34 -14.15
CA PHE A 10 3.44 -4.68 -14.99
C PHE A 10 3.05 -3.23 -15.30
N THR A 11 1.78 -2.99 -15.64
CA THR A 11 1.26 -1.65 -15.94
C THR A 11 1.34 -0.73 -14.72
N ILE A 12 0.99 -1.23 -13.53
CA ILE A 12 1.10 -0.50 -12.26
C ILE A 12 2.57 -0.14 -12.00
N CYS A 13 3.50 -1.09 -12.15
CA CYS A 13 4.92 -0.85 -11.98
C CYS A 13 5.46 0.21 -12.96
N CYS A 14 5.06 0.16 -14.22
CA CYS A 14 5.43 1.19 -15.20
C CYS A 14 4.88 2.58 -14.83
N ALA A 15 3.64 2.66 -14.36
CA ALA A 15 3.05 3.92 -13.89
C ALA A 15 3.78 4.46 -12.65
N MET A 16 4.11 3.59 -11.69
CA MET A 16 4.91 3.97 -10.52
C MET A 16 6.31 4.46 -10.91
N ALA A 17 6.98 3.79 -11.86
CA ALA A 17 8.27 4.22 -12.37
C ALA A 17 8.20 5.60 -13.06
N ALA A 18 7.13 5.85 -13.83
CA ALA A 18 6.89 7.15 -14.46
C ALA A 18 6.69 8.26 -13.40
N LEU A 19 5.96 7.97 -12.32
CA LEU A 19 5.80 8.92 -11.21
C LEU A 19 7.13 9.20 -10.50
N LEU A 20 7.96 8.18 -10.27
CA LEU A 20 9.30 8.39 -9.70
C LEU A 20 10.19 9.23 -10.60
N LEU A 21 10.15 8.99 -11.92
CA LEU A 21 10.85 9.84 -12.88
C LEU A 21 10.35 11.28 -12.83
N ALA A 22 9.03 11.50 -12.74
CA ALA A 22 8.47 12.84 -12.60
C ALA A 22 8.94 13.53 -11.30
N ILE A 23 9.03 12.80 -10.18
CA ILE A 23 9.56 13.32 -8.90
C ILE A 23 11.05 13.67 -9.02
N ILE A 24 11.85 12.85 -9.70
CA ILE A 24 13.29 13.09 -9.89
C ILE A 24 13.54 14.31 -10.80
N LEU A 25 12.68 14.51 -11.80
CA LEU A 25 12.77 15.61 -12.76
C LEU A 25 12.12 16.90 -12.24
N ALA A 26 11.38 16.85 -11.13
CA ALA A 26 10.78 18.02 -10.50
C ALA A 26 11.86 18.98 -10.00
N GLU A 27 11.56 20.28 -10.03
CA GLU A 27 12.52 21.29 -9.59
C GLU A 27 12.83 21.11 -8.09
N PRO A 28 14.11 21.08 -7.70
CA PRO A 28 14.47 20.91 -6.31
C PRO A 28 14.09 22.16 -5.52
N VAL A 29 13.18 22.01 -4.57
CA VAL A 29 12.84 23.09 -3.63
C VAL A 29 14.04 23.35 -2.72
N ALA A 30 14.43 24.63 -2.60
CA ALA A 30 15.51 25.06 -1.72
C ALA A 30 15.22 24.65 -0.28
N GLY A 31 16.19 24.01 0.39
CA GLY A 31 15.99 23.51 1.74
C GLY A 31 15.04 22.32 1.84
N SER A 32 14.75 21.58 0.77
CA SER A 32 13.91 20.37 0.81
C SER A 32 14.48 19.19 1.61
N GLY A 33 15.79 19.24 1.91
CA GLY A 33 16.52 18.27 2.73
C GLY A 33 16.62 18.67 4.20
N GLY A 34 17.45 17.94 4.95
CA GLY A 34 17.77 18.31 6.32
C GLY A 34 18.62 19.59 6.35
N MET A 35 18.23 20.56 7.16
CA MET A 35 19.02 21.77 7.43
C MET A 35 19.66 21.67 8.82
N PRO A 36 20.89 22.13 9.05
CA PRO A 36 21.49 22.13 10.39
C PRO A 36 20.62 22.90 11.40
N HIS A 37 20.41 22.33 12.59
CA HIS A 37 19.72 23.04 13.67
C HIS A 37 20.56 24.25 14.09
N PRO A 38 19.98 25.45 14.24
CA PRO A 38 20.75 26.68 14.47
C PRO A 38 21.57 26.67 15.78
N THR A 39 21.14 25.89 16.77
CA THR A 39 21.73 25.89 18.13
C THR A 39 22.21 24.54 18.64
N ILE A 40 21.90 23.42 17.98
CA ILE A 40 22.23 22.08 18.48
C ILE A 40 23.16 21.41 17.46
N PRO A 41 24.48 21.36 17.73
CA PRO A 41 25.45 20.75 16.82
C PRO A 41 25.10 19.29 16.52
N GLY A 42 25.08 18.93 15.24
CA GLY A 42 24.77 17.57 14.78
C GLY A 42 23.28 17.24 14.65
N MET A 43 22.38 18.13 15.06
CA MET A 43 20.93 17.96 14.83
C MET A 43 20.53 18.57 13.48
N MET A 44 19.59 17.93 12.78
CA MET A 44 19.05 18.39 11.50
C MET A 44 17.56 18.70 11.64
N ASN A 45 17.14 19.87 11.17
CA ASN A 45 15.76 20.27 10.99
C ASN A 45 15.23 19.76 9.66
N GLY A 46 13.99 19.26 9.67
CA GLY A 46 13.22 19.15 8.43
C GLY A 46 13.05 20.53 7.82
N GLY A 47 13.34 20.68 6.53
CA GLY A 47 13.08 21.93 5.85
C GLY A 47 11.59 22.14 5.52
N ASP A 48 11.30 23.02 4.57
CA ASP A 48 9.93 23.42 4.26
C ASP A 48 9.12 22.28 3.61
N GLY A 49 8.34 21.59 4.44
CA GLY A 49 7.49 20.49 4.02
C GLY A 49 6.34 20.92 3.11
N ALA A 50 5.81 22.14 3.29
CA ALA A 50 4.71 22.67 2.49
C ALA A 50 5.19 23.00 1.07
N ALA A 51 6.31 23.73 0.96
CA ALA A 51 6.91 24.04 -0.33
C ALA A 51 7.31 22.76 -1.10
N ARG A 52 7.84 21.74 -0.41
CA ARG A 52 8.15 20.45 -1.03
C ARG A 52 6.90 19.73 -1.55
N LEU A 53 5.83 19.69 -0.76
CA LEU A 53 4.59 19.03 -1.19
C LEU A 53 3.83 19.80 -2.27
N ALA A 54 4.01 21.12 -2.38
CA ALA A 54 3.47 21.89 -3.49
C ALA A 54 3.98 21.38 -4.85
N GLU A 55 5.26 21.02 -4.93
CA GLU A 55 5.89 20.54 -6.17
C GLU A 55 5.62 19.05 -6.43
N ILE A 56 5.85 18.18 -5.44
CA ILE A 56 5.83 16.72 -5.65
C ILE A 56 4.71 15.98 -4.92
N GLY A 57 3.88 16.68 -4.15
CA GLY A 57 2.90 16.06 -3.25
C GLY A 57 1.90 15.17 -3.98
N TRP A 58 1.33 15.64 -5.08
CA TRP A 58 0.39 14.83 -5.87
C TRP A 58 1.03 13.59 -6.49
N PHE A 59 2.28 13.69 -6.94
CA PHE A 59 3.01 12.52 -7.44
C PHE A 59 3.25 11.50 -6.34
N ALA A 60 3.65 11.95 -5.13
CA ALA A 60 3.81 11.08 -3.97
C ALA A 60 2.47 10.44 -3.55
N PHE A 61 1.37 11.20 -3.58
CA PHE A 61 0.03 10.71 -3.28
C PHE A 61 -0.40 9.59 -4.25
N LEU A 62 -0.29 9.85 -5.56
CA LEU A 62 -0.63 8.88 -6.60
C LEU A 62 0.28 7.64 -6.54
N PHE A 63 1.56 7.83 -6.27
CA PHE A 63 2.51 6.73 -6.13
C PHE A 63 2.08 5.78 -5.01
N GLN A 64 1.69 6.33 -3.86
CA GLN A 64 1.22 5.52 -2.75
C GLN A 64 -0.11 4.83 -3.04
N CYS A 65 -1.05 5.48 -3.73
CA CYS A 65 -2.27 4.83 -4.22
C CYS A 65 -1.96 3.62 -5.12
N LEU A 66 -1.01 3.78 -6.06
CA LEU A 66 -0.57 2.69 -6.93
C LEU A 66 0.17 1.59 -6.17
N LEU A 67 0.97 1.93 -5.16
CA LEU A 67 1.63 0.95 -4.29
C LEU A 67 0.61 0.10 -3.53
N LEU A 68 -0.43 0.72 -2.98
CA LEU A 68 -1.51 0.00 -2.30
C LEU A 68 -2.27 -0.92 -3.27
N LEU A 69 -2.49 -0.45 -4.50
CA LEU A 69 -3.09 -1.28 -5.56
C LEU A 69 -2.19 -2.44 -5.96
N LEU A 70 -0.87 -2.21 -6.03
CA LEU A 70 0.13 -3.24 -6.34
C LEU A 70 0.12 -4.35 -5.28
N ILE A 71 0.05 -4.00 -4.00
CA ILE A 71 -0.03 -4.99 -2.90
C ILE A 71 -1.24 -5.91 -3.08
N VAL A 72 -2.40 -5.33 -3.39
CA VAL A 72 -3.64 -6.08 -3.60
C VAL A 72 -3.59 -6.93 -4.88
N ALA A 73 -2.97 -6.43 -5.94
CA ALA A 73 -2.73 -7.18 -7.17
C ALA A 73 -1.77 -8.37 -6.96
N LEU A 74 -0.72 -8.19 -6.14
CA LEU A 74 0.20 -9.26 -5.76
C LEU A 74 -0.50 -10.31 -4.88
N ALA A 75 -1.40 -9.90 -3.98
CA ALA A 75 -2.24 -10.83 -3.22
C ALA A 75 -3.13 -11.66 -4.16
N ALA A 76 -3.73 -11.04 -5.19
CA ALA A 76 -4.50 -11.77 -6.20
C ALA A 76 -3.63 -12.75 -7.01
N LEU A 77 -2.37 -12.38 -7.31
CA LEU A 77 -1.43 -13.26 -8.02
C LEU A 77 -1.05 -14.50 -7.19
N GLY A 78 -0.98 -14.36 -5.86
CA GLY A 78 -0.71 -15.48 -4.95
C GLY A 78 -1.83 -16.52 -4.85
N VAL A 79 -3.03 -16.20 -5.32
CA VAL A 79 -4.17 -17.12 -5.39
C VAL A 79 -4.11 -17.91 -6.70
N ALA A 80 -4.26 -19.23 -6.64
CA ALA A 80 -4.31 -20.08 -7.82
C ALA A 80 -5.43 -19.63 -8.78
N GLN A 81 -5.17 -19.67 -10.10
CA GLN A 81 -6.10 -19.13 -11.09
C GLN A 81 -7.50 -19.77 -11.03
N GLN A 82 -7.59 -21.04 -10.63
CA GLN A 82 -8.86 -21.76 -10.49
C GLN A 82 -9.79 -21.19 -9.41
N HIS A 83 -9.21 -20.50 -8.42
CA HIS A 83 -9.94 -19.86 -7.32
C HIS A 83 -10.23 -18.38 -7.56
N HIS A 84 -9.87 -17.85 -8.74
CA HIS A 84 -10.19 -16.48 -9.11
C HIS A 84 -11.69 -16.35 -9.38
N GLY A 85 -12.33 -15.39 -8.71
CA GLY A 85 -13.76 -15.17 -8.85
C GLY A 85 -14.20 -13.82 -8.30
N LEU A 86 -15.45 -13.46 -8.59
CA LEU A 86 -16.02 -12.16 -8.20
C LEU A 86 -15.87 -11.90 -6.69
N LYS A 87 -16.13 -12.92 -5.86
CA LYS A 87 -16.01 -12.81 -4.39
C LYS A 87 -14.61 -12.38 -3.95
N LEU A 88 -13.57 -13.02 -4.47
CA LEU A 88 -12.18 -12.68 -4.16
C LEU A 88 -11.87 -11.24 -4.58
N TYR A 89 -12.19 -10.87 -5.81
CA TYR A 89 -11.90 -9.53 -6.32
C TYR A 89 -12.66 -8.43 -5.58
N THR A 90 -13.92 -8.68 -5.19
CA THR A 90 -14.68 -7.74 -4.36
C THR A 90 -14.03 -7.56 -2.99
N LEU A 91 -13.61 -8.64 -2.33
CA LEU A 91 -12.94 -8.54 -1.03
C LEU A 91 -11.60 -7.79 -1.12
N LEU A 92 -10.80 -8.10 -2.15
CA LEU A 92 -9.54 -7.41 -2.43
C LEU A 92 -9.76 -5.92 -2.75
N PHE A 93 -10.79 -5.59 -3.53
CA PHE A 93 -11.15 -4.21 -3.84
C PHE A 93 -11.62 -3.45 -2.58
N LEU A 94 -12.43 -4.06 -1.73
CA LEU A 94 -12.83 -3.46 -0.46
C LEU A 94 -11.62 -3.24 0.46
N SER A 95 -10.69 -4.20 0.51
CA SER A 95 -9.43 -4.03 1.23
C SER A 95 -8.61 -2.85 0.69
N TYR A 96 -8.56 -2.69 -0.63
CA TYR A 96 -7.89 -1.56 -1.28
C TYR A 96 -8.55 -0.22 -0.93
N LEU A 97 -9.88 -0.12 -0.99
CA LEU A 97 -10.59 1.10 -0.61
C LEU A 97 -10.36 1.48 0.86
N PHE A 98 -10.31 0.48 1.73
CA PHE A 98 -10.05 0.70 3.15
C PHE A 98 -8.64 1.24 3.41
N THR A 99 -7.61 0.66 2.78
CA THR A 99 -6.23 1.17 2.92
C THR A 99 -6.04 2.52 2.23
N LEU A 100 -6.75 2.78 1.12
CA LEU A 100 -6.80 4.10 0.50
C LEU A 100 -7.40 5.15 1.43
N PHE A 101 -8.47 4.82 2.17
CA PHE A 101 -9.06 5.74 3.14
C PHE A 101 -8.06 6.10 4.25
N ILE A 102 -7.31 5.12 4.77
CA ILE A 102 -6.25 5.37 5.75
C ILE A 102 -5.18 6.30 5.15
N TRP A 103 -4.72 6.01 3.93
CA TRP A 103 -3.74 6.85 3.25
C TRP A 103 -4.25 8.28 3.05
N TRP A 104 -5.51 8.45 2.64
CA TRP A 104 -6.17 9.74 2.52
C TRP A 104 -6.12 10.52 3.83
N GLN A 105 -6.47 9.89 4.95
CA GLN A 105 -6.43 10.51 6.28
C GLN A 105 -5.01 10.95 6.67
N MET A 106 -4.00 10.13 6.36
CA MET A 106 -2.59 10.49 6.60
C MET A 106 -2.16 11.69 5.76
N TYR A 107 -2.39 11.63 4.45
CA TYR A 107 -1.89 12.62 3.51
C TYR A 107 -2.57 13.98 3.69
N PHE A 108 -3.90 14.02 3.66
CA PHE A 108 -4.65 15.26 3.79
C PHE A 108 -4.65 15.80 5.23
N GLY A 109 -4.57 14.93 6.23
CA GLY A 109 -4.35 15.36 7.61
C GLY A 109 -2.99 16.04 7.79
N HIS A 110 -1.94 15.53 7.14
CA HIS A 110 -0.63 16.17 7.17
C HIS A 110 -0.61 17.49 6.39
N LEU A 111 -1.24 17.53 5.21
CA LEU A 111 -1.36 18.75 4.42
C LEU A 111 -2.08 19.85 5.20
N HIS A 112 -3.19 19.51 5.86
CA HIS A 112 -3.93 20.44 6.70
C HIS A 112 -3.06 21.02 7.83
N PHE A 113 -2.28 20.17 8.52
CA PHE A 113 -1.33 20.62 9.53
C PHE A 113 -0.28 21.58 8.97
N LEU A 114 0.23 21.33 7.76
CA LEU A 114 1.20 22.22 7.13
C LEU A 114 0.60 23.58 6.76
N GLU A 115 -0.69 23.62 6.40
CA GLU A 115 -1.40 24.85 6.03
C GLU A 115 -1.80 25.69 7.25
N THR A 116 -2.24 25.05 8.33
CA THR A 116 -2.83 25.75 9.50
C THR A 116 -1.91 25.82 10.71
N GLY A 117 -0.93 24.92 10.81
CA GLY A 117 -0.16 24.68 12.02
C GLY A 117 -0.95 24.00 13.15
N GLU A 118 -2.23 23.69 12.93
CA GLU A 118 -3.10 23.08 13.92
C GLU A 118 -2.98 21.55 13.88
N THR A 119 -2.84 20.93 15.05
CA THR A 119 -2.88 19.47 15.16
C THR A 119 -3.70 19.03 16.35
N GLY A 120 -4.67 18.15 16.10
CA GLY A 120 -5.29 17.35 17.14
C GLY A 120 -4.36 16.21 17.58
N TYR A 121 -4.68 15.59 18.71
CA TYR A 121 -3.99 14.39 19.19
C TYR A 121 -4.96 13.22 19.36
N PHE A 122 -4.51 12.02 19.00
CA PHE A 122 -5.22 10.78 19.24
C PHE A 122 -4.26 9.76 19.83
N LEU A 123 -4.59 9.25 21.03
CA LEU A 123 -3.79 8.28 21.78
C LEU A 123 -2.28 8.62 21.89
N GLY A 124 -1.96 9.91 22.00
CA GLY A 124 -0.59 10.40 22.19
C GLY A 124 0.15 10.80 20.92
N PHE A 125 -0.44 10.65 19.74
CA PHE A 125 0.15 11.11 18.47
C PHE A 125 -0.69 12.22 17.82
N PRO A 126 -0.06 13.16 17.08
CA PRO A 126 -0.76 14.01 16.11
C PRO A 126 -1.67 13.16 15.21
N VAL A 127 -2.86 13.65 14.84
CA VAL A 127 -3.86 12.84 14.11
C VAL A 127 -3.30 12.17 12.86
N ALA A 128 -2.55 12.89 12.02
CA ALA A 128 -1.93 12.32 10.82
C ALA A 128 -0.93 11.19 11.17
N THR A 129 -0.12 11.40 12.21
CA THR A 129 0.80 10.38 12.74
C THR A 129 0.07 9.21 13.38
N ALA A 130 -1.08 9.43 14.01
CA ALA A 130 -1.91 8.37 14.57
C ALA A 130 -2.47 7.48 13.46
N TRP A 131 -2.89 8.04 12.33
CA TRP A 131 -3.25 7.25 11.15
C TRP A 131 -2.05 6.51 10.56
N GLN A 132 -0.87 7.12 10.54
CA GLN A 132 0.36 6.44 10.12
C GLN A 132 0.66 5.24 11.02
N MET A 133 0.62 5.43 12.34
CA MET A 133 0.97 4.41 13.32
C MET A 133 -0.11 3.34 13.47
N TYR A 134 -1.35 3.72 13.75
CA TYR A 134 -2.42 2.76 14.02
C TYR A 134 -3.17 2.37 12.76
N GLY A 135 -3.44 3.35 11.89
CA GLY A 135 -4.16 3.12 10.64
C GLY A 135 -3.44 2.13 9.74
N THR A 136 -2.12 2.24 9.55
CA THR A 136 -1.36 1.30 8.72
C THR A 136 -1.47 -0.15 9.21
N TRP A 137 -1.42 -0.36 10.53
CA TRP A 137 -1.57 -1.69 11.12
C TRP A 137 -2.99 -2.24 10.94
N ILE A 138 -3.99 -1.41 11.21
CA ILE A 138 -5.40 -1.78 11.00
C ILE A 138 -5.68 -2.04 9.51
N GLY A 139 -5.03 -1.29 8.62
CA GLY A 139 -5.14 -1.43 7.16
C GLY A 139 -4.71 -2.80 6.63
N ALA A 140 -3.84 -3.51 7.34
CA ALA A 140 -3.43 -4.86 6.96
C ALA A 140 -4.47 -5.94 7.34
N ILE A 141 -5.35 -5.66 8.31
CA ILE A 141 -6.30 -6.63 8.86
C ILE A 141 -7.21 -7.24 7.78
N PRO A 142 -7.82 -6.48 6.85
CA PRO A 142 -8.68 -7.07 5.83
C PRO A 142 -7.97 -8.12 4.96
N LEU A 143 -6.72 -7.89 4.54
CA LEU A 143 -5.94 -8.88 3.78
C LEU A 143 -5.66 -10.13 4.61
N VAL A 144 -5.33 -9.97 5.90
CA VAL A 144 -5.14 -11.09 6.82
C VAL A 144 -6.42 -11.89 6.99
N LEU A 145 -7.58 -11.23 7.13
CA LEU A 145 -8.87 -11.91 7.24
C LEU A 145 -9.24 -12.66 5.96
N ILE A 146 -8.99 -12.07 4.79
CA ILE A 146 -9.19 -12.75 3.50
C ILE A 146 -8.34 -14.02 3.45
N TYR A 147 -7.08 -13.96 3.89
CA TYR A 147 -6.21 -15.12 3.94
C TYR A 147 -6.68 -16.17 4.94
N VAL A 148 -6.92 -15.79 6.21
CA VAL A 148 -7.24 -16.74 7.29
C VAL A 148 -8.62 -17.36 7.08
N LEU A 149 -9.65 -16.55 6.83
CA LEU A 149 -11.03 -17.04 6.67
C LEU A 149 -11.26 -17.63 5.29
N GLY A 150 -10.57 -17.10 4.28
CA GLY A 150 -10.67 -17.58 2.90
C GLY A 150 -9.70 -18.71 2.58
N PHE A 151 -8.88 -19.18 3.51
CA PHE A 151 -7.82 -20.18 3.25
C PHE A 151 -8.37 -21.41 2.52
N LYS A 152 -9.45 -22.01 3.07
CA LYS A 152 -10.13 -23.19 2.51
C LYS A 152 -10.89 -22.92 1.20
N THR A 153 -11.04 -21.66 0.80
CA THR A 153 -11.76 -21.27 -0.41
C THR A 153 -10.83 -20.81 -1.52
N PHE A 154 -9.76 -20.09 -1.17
CA PHE A 154 -8.90 -19.41 -2.13
C PHE A 154 -7.50 -20.02 -2.23
N ILE A 155 -6.99 -20.64 -1.16
CA ILE A 155 -5.59 -21.07 -1.08
C ILE A 155 -5.46 -22.59 -1.19
N HIS A 156 -6.17 -23.34 -0.33
CA HIS A 156 -6.11 -24.80 -0.30
C HIS A 156 -7.49 -25.37 0.00
N SER A 157 -8.27 -25.60 -1.04
CA SER A 157 -9.60 -26.19 -0.92
C SER A 157 -9.53 -27.69 -0.63
N ASP A 158 -10.66 -28.26 -0.17
CA ASP A 158 -10.74 -29.71 0.01
C ASP A 158 -10.68 -30.46 -1.34
N GLU A 159 -11.05 -29.80 -2.45
CA GLU A 159 -10.87 -30.31 -3.80
C GLU A 159 -9.38 -30.34 -4.19
N ASP A 160 -8.62 -29.29 -3.86
CA ASP A 160 -7.17 -29.25 -4.10
C ASP A 160 -6.47 -30.41 -3.36
N GLU A 161 -6.87 -30.69 -2.12
CA GLU A 161 -6.37 -31.83 -1.35
C GLU A 161 -6.72 -33.17 -2.01
N GLN A 162 -7.94 -33.35 -2.50
CA GLN A 162 -8.33 -34.59 -3.19
C GLN A 162 -7.52 -34.83 -4.47
N VAL A 163 -7.32 -33.77 -5.26
CA VAL A 163 -6.48 -33.82 -6.47
C VAL A 163 -5.04 -34.19 -6.09
N TYR A 164 -4.49 -33.58 -5.04
CA TYR A 164 -3.15 -33.88 -4.54
C TYR A 164 -3.02 -35.35 -4.09
N GLN A 165 -3.97 -35.86 -3.31
CA GLN A 165 -3.98 -37.24 -2.85
C GLN A 165 -4.12 -38.25 -4.00
N ALA A 166 -4.90 -37.92 -5.04
CA ALA A 166 -5.01 -38.74 -6.24
C ALA A 166 -3.66 -38.82 -6.98
N LEU A 167 -2.95 -37.69 -7.11
CA LEU A 167 -1.62 -37.64 -7.72
C LEU A 167 -0.59 -38.44 -6.90
N LEU A 168 -0.65 -38.38 -5.57
CA LEU A 168 0.21 -39.20 -4.70
C LEU A 168 -0.04 -40.69 -4.88
N LYS A 169 -1.30 -41.13 -5.02
CA LYS A 169 -1.60 -42.54 -5.28
C LYS A 169 -1.11 -42.99 -6.66
N GLN A 170 -1.18 -42.12 -7.65
CA GLN A 170 -0.79 -42.43 -9.03
C GLN A 170 0.74 -42.45 -9.23
N TYR A 171 1.48 -41.55 -8.57
CA TYR A 171 2.90 -41.35 -8.83
C TYR A 171 3.81 -41.55 -7.60
N GLY A 172 3.24 -41.63 -6.39
CA GLY A 172 3.96 -41.79 -5.12
C GLY A 172 4.13 -43.25 -4.67
N ALA A 173 3.58 -44.21 -5.41
CA ALA A 173 3.85 -45.63 -5.19
C ALA A 173 5.25 -45.98 -5.75
N LYS A 174 6.27 -45.80 -4.91
CA LYS A 174 7.49 -46.60 -4.91
C LYS A 174 7.52 -47.46 -3.66
#